data_AF-A0A812PZC6-F1
#
_entry.id   AF-A0A812PZC6-F1
#
_cell.length_a   1.000
_cell.length_b   1.000
_cell.length_c   1.000
_cell.angle_alpha   90.00
_cell.angle_beta   90.00
_cell.angle_gamma   90.00
#
_symmetry.space_group_name_H-M   'P 1'
#
loop_
_entity.id
_entity.type
_entity.pdbx_description
1 polymer ?
#
loop_
_entity_poly.entity_id
_entity_poly.type
_entity_poly.pdbx_seq_one_letter_code
_entity_poly.pdbx_strand_id
1 'polypeptide(L)'
;MAEQMLQPKPRPGESWSRTCTWRKEYAGEITLDELTHNYHFEERCKKGFYEYKEGLDRGQGTNYWHTRSSEAVCNRRMKWLKTVLQRKAGGPNLPDPPQCPFGDEHR
;
A
#
# COMPACT_ATOMS: atom_id res chain seq x y z
N MET A 1 21.20 -19.53 11.01
CA MET A 1 22.34 -19.55 10.08
C MET A 1 21.85 -18.93 8.79
N ALA A 2 22.36 -17.75 8.42
CA ALA A 2 21.87 -16.97 7.29
C ALA A 2 22.77 -17.23 6.08
N GLU A 3 22.24 -17.89 5.06
CA GLU A 3 22.88 -17.93 3.73
C GLU A 3 22.73 -16.55 3.10
N GLN A 4 23.84 -15.81 3.06
CA GLN A 4 23.96 -14.63 2.20
C GLN A 4 24.05 -15.14 0.75
N MET A 5 22.96 -14.98 0.00
CA MET A 5 23.00 -15.14 -1.46
C MET A 5 23.79 -13.96 -2.05
N LEU A 6 25.10 -14.17 -2.22
CA LEU A 6 25.93 -13.31 -3.08
C LEU A 6 25.33 -13.35 -4.49
N GLN A 7 24.87 -12.21 -4.99
CA GLN A 7 24.55 -12.11 -6.41
C GLN A 7 25.84 -12.33 -7.22
N PRO A 8 25.77 -13.10 -8.33
CA PRO A 8 26.95 -13.37 -9.14
C PRO A 8 27.45 -12.05 -9.75
N LYS A 9 28.71 -11.70 -9.47
CA LYS A 9 29.42 -10.67 -10.24
C LYS A 9 29.46 -11.12 -11.71
N PRO A 10 29.13 -10.25 -12.67
CA PRO A 10 29.25 -10.61 -14.08
C PRO A 10 30.70 -10.95 -14.42
N ARG A 11 30.88 -11.94 -15.29
CA ARG A 11 32.20 -12.45 -15.66
C ARG A 11 32.92 -11.42 -16.54
N PRO A 12 34.27 -11.42 -16.56
CA PRO A 12 35.03 -10.55 -17.45
C PRO A 12 34.64 -10.83 -18.91
N GLY A 13 34.04 -9.85 -19.59
CA GLY A 13 33.57 -9.95 -20.98
C GLY A 13 32.05 -9.89 -21.19
N GLU A 14 31.24 -9.92 -20.13
CA GLU A 14 29.79 -9.70 -20.22
C GLU A 14 29.49 -8.19 -20.15
N SER A 15 28.91 -7.63 -21.22
CA SER A 15 28.50 -6.22 -21.25
C SER A 15 27.33 -6.00 -20.29
N TRP A 16 27.48 -5.07 -19.35
CA TRP A 16 26.35 -4.59 -18.54
C TRP A 16 25.23 -4.09 -19.47
N SER A 17 24.12 -4.82 -19.49
CA SER A 17 22.93 -4.43 -20.22
C SER A 17 22.30 -3.23 -19.49
N ARG A 18 22.22 -2.07 -20.17
CA ARG A 18 21.46 -0.89 -19.69
C ARG A 18 19.94 -1.11 -19.71
N THR A 19 19.50 -2.29 -20.10
CA THR A 19 18.09 -2.61 -20.23
C THR A 19 17.54 -2.89 -18.83
N CYS A 20 16.70 -1.98 -18.34
CA CYS A 20 16.03 -2.13 -17.06
C CYS A 20 15.24 -3.44 -17.05
N THR A 21 15.63 -4.39 -16.21
CA THR A 21 14.99 -5.71 -16.10
C THR A 21 13.71 -5.65 -15.25
N TRP A 22 13.43 -4.49 -14.63
CA TRP A 22 12.29 -4.27 -13.75
C TRP A 22 11.36 -3.21 -14.32
N ARG A 23 10.07 -3.43 -14.10
CA ARG A 23 9.01 -2.49 -14.49
C ARG A 23 8.18 -2.18 -13.25
N LYS A 24 7.96 -0.89 -13.02
CA LYS A 24 7.00 -0.43 -12.02
C LYS A 24 5.63 -0.43 -12.70
N GLU A 25 4.69 -1.12 -12.09
CA GLU A 25 3.30 -1.11 -12.51
C GLU A 25 2.43 -0.55 -11.39
N TYR A 26 1.32 0.07 -11.78
CA TYR A 26 0.36 0.59 -10.83
C TYR A 26 -0.37 -0.58 -10.14
N ALA A 27 -0.25 -0.67 -8.82
CA ALA A 27 -0.86 -1.74 -8.03
C ALA A 27 -2.37 -1.57 -7.77
N GLY A 28 -3.00 -0.56 -8.39
CA GLY A 28 -4.40 -0.19 -8.14
C GLY A 28 -4.57 0.79 -6.98
N GLU A 29 -5.83 1.08 -6.67
CA GLU A 29 -6.26 1.89 -5.53
C GLU A 29 -6.87 1.03 -4.43
N ILE A 30 -6.88 1.53 -3.19
CA ILE A 30 -7.61 0.89 -2.09
C ILE A 30 -8.83 1.75 -1.78
N THR A 31 -10.00 1.17 -1.95
CA THR A 31 -11.29 1.81 -1.65
C THR A 31 -11.60 1.77 -0.16
N LEU A 32 -12.47 2.67 0.32
CA LEU A 32 -12.96 2.63 1.70
C LEU A 32 -13.75 1.33 1.98
N ASP A 33 -14.45 0.80 0.99
CA ASP A 33 -15.16 -0.47 1.09
C ASP A 33 -14.18 -1.63 1.38
N GLU A 34 -13.03 -1.68 0.68
CA GLU A 34 -11.95 -2.62 0.97
C GLU A 34 -11.35 -2.43 2.37
N LEU A 35 -11.19 -1.19 2.83
CA LEU A 35 -10.65 -0.90 4.17
C LEU A 35 -11.61 -1.26 5.30
N THR A 36 -12.91 -1.11 5.07
CA THR A 36 -13.92 -1.22 6.11
C THR A 36 -14.71 -2.52 6.05
N HIS A 37 -14.50 -3.31 4.99
CA HIS A 37 -15.33 -4.45 4.61
C HIS A 37 -16.83 -4.10 4.53
N ASN A 38 -17.15 -2.81 4.34
CA ASN A 38 -18.51 -2.37 4.11
C ASN A 38 -18.77 -2.38 2.61
N TYR A 39 -19.12 -3.55 2.11
CA TYR A 39 -19.67 -3.66 0.77
C TYR A 39 -20.99 -2.88 0.70
N HIS A 40 -21.17 -2.10 -0.37
CA HIS A 40 -22.41 -1.39 -0.75
C HIS A 40 -22.67 -0.04 -0.05
N PHE A 41 -21.66 0.85 0.00
CA PHE A 41 -21.87 2.20 0.53
C PHE A 41 -23.02 2.94 -0.16
N GLU A 42 -23.14 2.87 -1.49
CA GLU A 42 -24.22 3.53 -2.24
C GLU A 42 -25.62 3.09 -1.82
N GLU A 43 -25.83 1.79 -1.62
CA GLU A 43 -27.12 1.25 -1.17
C GLU A 43 -27.45 1.67 0.25
N ARG A 44 -26.43 1.76 1.11
CA ARG A 44 -26.59 2.24 2.49
C ARG A 44 -26.86 3.73 2.52
N CYS A 45 -26.24 4.52 1.66
CA CYS A 45 -26.48 5.96 1.55
C CYS A 45 -27.98 6.24 1.29
N LYS A 46 -28.62 5.47 0.40
CA LYS A 46 -30.08 5.52 0.16
C LYS A 46 -30.94 5.21 1.39
N LYS A 47 -30.40 4.53 2.40
CA LYS A 47 -31.06 4.21 3.68
C LYS A 47 -30.72 5.19 4.81
N GLY A 48 -30.09 6.33 4.49
CA GLY A 48 -29.74 7.37 5.46
C GLY A 48 -28.40 7.18 6.17
N PHE A 49 -27.55 6.27 5.68
CA PHE A 49 -26.18 6.16 6.15
C PHE A 49 -25.29 7.25 5.55
N TYR A 50 -24.21 7.61 6.23
CA TYR A 50 -23.25 8.60 5.77
C TYR A 50 -21.85 8.23 6.24
N GLU A 51 -20.85 8.49 5.40
CA GLU A 51 -19.45 8.22 5.74
C GLU A 51 -18.98 9.03 6.94
N TYR A 52 -19.32 10.32 6.97
CA TYR A 52 -18.90 11.22 8.03
C TYR A 52 -19.83 12.43 8.16
N LYS A 53 -20.09 12.83 9.40
CA LYS A 53 -20.79 14.07 9.76
C LYS A 53 -19.96 14.82 10.78
N GLU A 54 -19.48 16.00 10.38
CA GLU A 54 -18.51 16.78 11.15
C GLU A 54 -19.03 17.15 12.55
N GLY A 55 -20.27 17.61 12.67
CA GLY A 55 -20.86 17.99 13.96
C GLY A 55 -21.00 16.84 14.97
N LEU A 56 -20.86 15.59 14.54
CA LEU A 56 -20.86 14.41 15.42
C LEU A 56 -19.48 13.72 15.49
N ASP A 57 -18.50 14.21 14.73
CA ASP A 57 -17.18 13.59 14.50
C ASP A 57 -17.23 12.07 14.28
N ARG A 58 -18.22 11.62 13.50
CA ARG A 58 -18.47 10.20 13.26
C ARG A 58 -19.23 9.96 11.96
N GLY A 59 -19.14 8.72 11.50
CA GLY A 59 -19.95 8.16 10.42
C GLY A 59 -21.11 7.32 10.95
N GLN A 60 -22.03 6.97 10.06
CA GLN A 60 -23.12 6.03 10.31
C GLN A 60 -22.98 4.87 9.32
N GLY A 61 -22.94 3.63 9.82
CA GLY A 61 -22.72 2.40 9.03
C GLY A 61 -21.26 2.05 8.78
N THR A 62 -20.36 3.01 8.95
CA THR A 62 -18.93 2.77 9.10
C THR A 62 -18.41 3.55 10.30
N ASN A 63 -17.51 2.92 11.04
CA ASN A 63 -16.82 3.57 12.14
C ASN A 63 -15.45 4.13 11.70
N TYR A 64 -15.15 4.03 10.40
CA TYR A 64 -13.82 4.37 9.89
C TYR A 64 -13.41 5.78 10.27
N TRP A 65 -14.28 6.78 10.08
CA TRP A 65 -13.98 8.19 10.35
C TRP A 65 -14.28 8.66 11.78
N HIS A 66 -14.65 7.78 12.71
CA HIS A 66 -14.93 8.17 14.10
C HIS A 66 -13.70 8.77 14.76
N THR A 67 -13.83 9.90 15.46
CA THR A 67 -12.69 10.58 16.11
C THR A 67 -11.57 10.90 15.12
N ARG A 68 -11.89 11.59 14.02
CA ARG A 68 -10.95 11.72 12.88
C ARG A 68 -9.65 12.43 13.26
N SER A 69 -9.70 13.32 14.25
CA SER A 69 -8.58 14.10 14.78
C SER A 69 -7.74 13.35 15.81
N SER A 70 -8.17 12.16 16.25
CA SER A 70 -7.41 11.37 17.22
C SER A 70 -6.17 10.76 16.56
N GLU A 71 -4.99 11.15 17.02
CA GLU A 71 -3.71 10.61 16.55
C GLU A 71 -3.64 9.09 16.71
N ALA A 72 -4.07 8.55 17.85
CA ALA A 72 -4.07 7.11 18.10
C ALA A 72 -4.93 6.35 17.08
N VAL A 73 -6.08 6.90 16.71
CA VAL A 73 -6.98 6.27 15.72
C VAL A 73 -6.41 6.44 14.30
N CYS A 74 -5.82 7.57 13.97
CA CYS A 74 -5.09 7.77 12.71
C CYS A 74 -3.95 6.77 12.53
N ASN A 75 -3.14 6.56 13.57
CA ASN A 75 -2.06 5.57 13.56
C ASN A 75 -2.59 4.15 13.35
N ARG A 76 -3.73 3.81 13.96
CA ARG A 76 -4.41 2.52 13.75
C ARG A 76 -4.90 2.36 12.32
N ARG A 77 -5.53 3.40 11.73
CA ARG A 77 -5.97 3.41 10.32
C ARG A 77 -4.80 3.22 9.37
N MET A 78 -3.70 3.94 9.58
CA MET A 78 -2.50 3.84 8.76
C MET A 78 -1.85 2.46 8.83
N LYS A 79 -1.80 1.85 10.03
CA LYS A 79 -1.31 0.48 10.19
C LYS A 79 -2.16 -0.51 9.39
N TRP A 80 -3.49 -0.37 9.47
CA TRP A 80 -4.40 -1.22 8.71
C TRP A 80 -4.27 -1.02 7.19
N LEU A 81 -4.23 0.23 6.72
CA LEU A 81 -4.03 0.56 5.31
C LEU A 81 -2.75 -0.07 4.76
N LYS A 82 -1.63 0.00 5.51
CA LYS A 82 -0.37 -0.64 5.12
C LYS A 82 -0.51 -2.15 4.97
N THR A 83 -1.23 -2.81 5.87
CA THR A 83 -1.50 -4.25 5.78
C THR A 83 -2.32 -4.61 4.53
N VAL A 84 -3.37 -3.84 4.22
CA VAL A 84 -4.19 -4.07 3.02
C VAL A 84 -3.38 -3.82 1.76
N LEU A 85 -2.58 -2.73 1.73
CA LEU A 85 -1.69 -2.40 0.62
C LEU A 85 -0.64 -3.48 0.39
N GLN A 86 0.01 -3.97 1.45
CA GLN A 86 0.97 -5.07 1.33
C GLN A 86 0.31 -6.29 0.71
N ARG A 87 -0.88 -6.69 1.16
CA ARG A 87 -1.60 -7.83 0.57
C ARG A 87 -1.94 -7.60 -0.90
N LYS A 88 -2.44 -6.41 -1.26
CA LYS A 88 -2.85 -6.08 -2.64
C LYS A 88 -1.65 -6.01 -3.60
N ALA A 89 -0.52 -5.49 -3.14
CA ALA A 89 0.69 -5.35 -3.93
C ALA A 89 1.45 -6.67 -4.14
N GLY A 90 1.00 -7.82 -3.62
CA GLY A 90 1.71 -9.10 -3.76
C GLY A 90 2.46 -9.57 -2.51
N GLY A 91 2.32 -8.85 -1.40
CA GLY A 91 2.83 -9.24 -0.08
C GLY A 91 4.31 -8.96 0.15
N PRO A 92 4.85 -9.37 1.31
CA PRO A 92 6.28 -9.25 1.63
C PRO A 92 7.15 -10.20 0.78
N ASN A 93 6.55 -11.03 -0.06
CA ASN A 93 7.23 -12.02 -0.88
C ASN A 93 7.61 -11.47 -2.27
N LEU A 94 7.33 -10.20 -2.56
CA LEU A 94 7.88 -9.58 -3.74
C LEU A 94 9.41 -9.51 -3.59
N PRO A 95 10.16 -9.96 -4.61
CA PRO A 95 11.61 -9.80 -4.59
C PRO A 95 11.97 -8.31 -4.49
N ASP A 96 12.94 -7.99 -3.64
CA ASP A 96 13.47 -6.63 -3.57
C ASP A 96 13.93 -6.20 -4.96
N PRO A 97 13.63 -4.96 -5.39
CA PRO A 97 14.18 -4.47 -6.64
C PRO A 97 15.72 -4.52 -6.52
N PRO A 98 16.42 -4.95 -7.58
CA PRO A 98 17.86 -5.00 -7.57
C PRO A 98 18.40 -3.61 -7.28
N GLN A 99 19.43 -3.53 -6.45
CA GLN A 99 20.13 -2.28 -6.22
C GLN A 99 20.70 -1.81 -7.56
N CYS A 100 20.21 -0.67 -8.05
CA CYS A 100 20.75 -0.07 -9.24
C CYS A 100 22.18 0.37 -8.93
N PRO A 101 23.21 -0.11 -9.66
CA PRO A 101 24.60 0.24 -9.38
C PRO A 101 24.91 1.73 -9.61
N PHE A 102 23.98 2.48 -10.20
CA PHE A 102 24.14 3.90 -10.50
C PHE A 102 23.47 4.85 -9.49
N GLY A 103 22.82 4.32 -8.44
CA GLY A 103 22.06 5.14 -7.49
C GLY A 103 20.86 5.86 -8.12
N ASP A 104 19.91 6.28 -7.29
CA ASP A 104 18.82 7.17 -7.72
C ASP A 104 19.33 8.61 -7.85
N GLU A 105 20.35 8.86 -8.68
CA GLU A 105 20.74 10.24 -9.03
C GLU A 105 19.80 10.79 -10.10
N HIS A 106 18.55 11.03 -9.71
CA HIS A 106 17.68 11.96 -10.43
C HIS A 106 17.76 13.32 -9.73
N ARG A 107 18.62 14.19 -10.27
CA ARG A 107 18.52 15.65 -10.11
C ARG A 107 18.32 16.27 -11.49
#